data_AF-A0A368NTM4-F1
#
_entry.id   AF-A0A368NTM4-F1
#
_cell.length_a   1.000
_cell.length_b   1.000
_cell.length_c   1.000
_cell.angle_alpha   90.00
_cell.angle_beta   90.00
_cell.angle_gamma   90.00
#
_symmetry.space_group_name_H-M   'P 1'
#
loop_
_entity.id
_entity.type
_entity.pdbx_description
1 polymer ?
#
loop_
_entity_poly.entity_id
_entity_poly.type
_entity_poly.pdbx_seq_one_letter_code
_entity_poly.pdbx_strand_id
1 'polypeptide(L)'
;MSKSRPDMQHPTPKALETLADDLRQRSEALNSQLLAGDGVEDAALRAEIAEIAAGMIVFTARKEGEPSPIPALLAHPAPSDDAPQPLLDRIRALAPDLLND
;
A
#
# COMPACT_ATOMS: atom_id res chain seq x y z
N MET A 1 -7.61 12.37 30.95
CA MET A 1 -7.46 10.94 30.62
C MET A 1 -6.90 10.84 29.21
N SER A 2 -5.57 10.86 29.07
CA SER A 2 -4.92 10.71 27.77
C SER A 2 -4.86 9.21 27.46
N LYS A 3 -5.70 8.76 26.53
CA LYS A 3 -5.56 7.42 25.94
C LYS A 3 -4.26 7.43 25.12
N SER A 4 -3.30 6.63 25.54
CA SER A 4 -2.12 6.32 24.73
C SER A 4 -2.61 5.81 23.38
N ARG A 5 -2.27 6.53 22.30
CA ARG A 5 -2.49 6.08 20.93
C ARG A 5 -1.79 4.72 20.78
N PRO A 6 -2.37 3.74 20.10
CA PRO A 6 -1.64 2.50 19.83
C PRO A 6 -0.38 2.90 19.07
N ASP A 7 0.77 2.46 19.58
CA ASP A 7 2.06 2.71 18.96
C ASP A 7 1.99 2.16 17.53
N MET A 8 1.81 3.05 16.54
CA MET A 8 2.15 2.74 15.16
C MET A 8 3.60 2.30 15.22
N GLN A 9 3.84 0.99 15.07
CA GLN A 9 5.18 0.44 15.13
C GLN A 9 5.99 1.15 14.07
N HIS A 10 6.82 2.12 14.48
CA HIS A 10 7.73 2.80 13.59
C HIS A 10 8.61 1.71 12.99
N PRO A 11 8.49 1.42 11.68
CA PRO A 11 9.30 0.38 11.09
C PRO A 11 10.74 0.80 11.22
N THR A 12 11.60 -0.17 11.53
CA THR A 12 13.04 0.09 11.52
C THR A 12 13.45 0.66 10.15
N PRO A 13 14.44 1.56 10.08
CA PRO A 13 14.91 2.12 8.80
C PRO A 13 15.19 1.04 7.76
N LYS A 14 15.79 -0.07 8.19
CA LYS A 14 16.07 -1.25 7.35
C LYS A 14 14.80 -1.90 6.77
N ALA A 15 13.73 -1.99 7.56
CA ALA A 15 12.46 -2.54 7.09
C ALA A 15 11.81 -1.62 6.04
N LEU A 16 11.94 -0.30 6.22
CA LEU A 16 11.44 0.68 5.26
C LEU A 16 12.26 0.68 3.96
N GLU A 17 13.57 0.53 4.04
CA GLU A 17 14.48 0.36 2.89
C GLU A 17 14.15 -0.93 2.10
N THR A 18 13.96 -2.05 2.81
CA THR A 18 13.59 -3.33 2.18
C THR A 18 12.27 -3.20 1.41
N LEU A 19 11.27 -2.54 2.00
CA LEU A 19 9.99 -2.27 1.34
C LEU A 19 10.17 -1.35 0.12
N ALA A 20 11.02 -0.32 0.21
CA ALA A 20 11.29 0.57 -0.91
C ALA A 20 11.94 -0.17 -2.09
N ASP A 21 12.88 -1.08 -1.80
CA ASP A 21 13.58 -1.85 -2.83
C ASP A 21 12.65 -2.87 -3.50
N ASP A 22 11.78 -3.56 -2.74
CA ASP A 22 10.77 -4.46 -3.31
C ASP A 22 9.80 -3.71 -4.24
N LEU A 23 9.31 -2.55 -3.81
CA LEU A 23 8.42 -1.72 -4.62
C LEU A 23 9.10 -1.22 -5.90
N ARG A 24 10.38 -0.85 -5.82
CA ARG A 24 11.16 -0.45 -6.99
C ARG A 24 11.32 -1.62 -7.97
N GLN A 25 11.72 -2.79 -7.47
CA GLN A 25 11.91 -3.98 -8.30
C GLN A 25 10.60 -4.39 -9.00
N ARG A 26 9.47 -4.38 -8.28
CA ARG A 26 8.15 -4.64 -8.86
C ARG A 26 7.76 -3.63 -9.93
N SER A 27 7.98 -2.35 -9.66
CA SER A 27 7.70 -1.29 -10.64
C SER A 27 8.55 -1.42 -11.91
N GLU A 28 9.83 -1.81 -11.79
CA GLU A 28 10.73 -2.03 -12.93
C GLU A 28 10.30 -3.26 -13.74
N ALA A 29 9.90 -4.34 -13.07
CA ALA A 29 9.39 -5.54 -13.71
C ALA A 29 8.08 -5.26 -14.46
N LEU A 30 7.15 -4.54 -13.84
CA LEU A 30 5.90 -4.10 -14.48
C LEU A 30 6.17 -3.24 -15.72
N ASN A 31 7.08 -2.28 -15.61
CA ASN A 31 7.41 -1.41 -16.75
C ASN A 31 8.03 -2.22 -17.90
N SER A 32 8.90 -3.17 -17.58
CA SER A 32 9.51 -4.07 -18.57
C SER A 32 8.46 -4.93 -19.30
N GLN A 33 7.46 -5.44 -18.58
CA GLN A 33 6.34 -6.20 -19.17
C GLN A 33 5.48 -5.33 -20.09
N LEU A 34 5.17 -4.10 -19.66
CA LEU A 34 4.42 -3.13 -20.48
C LEU A 34 5.16 -2.78 -21.77
N LEU A 35 6.48 -2.59 -21.68
CA LEU A 35 7.36 -2.30 -22.82
C LEU A 35 7.49 -3.48 -23.79
N ALA A 36 7.50 -4.70 -23.27
CA ALA A 36 7.57 -5.90 -24.10
C ALA A 36 6.31 -6.08 -24.98
N GLY A 37 5.19 -5.45 -24.62
CA GLY A 37 3.93 -5.59 -25.34
C GLY A 37 3.36 -7.01 -25.29
N ASP A 38 3.84 -7.82 -24.34
CA ASP A 38 3.28 -9.14 -24.08
C ASP A 38 1.81 -8.95 -23.72
N GLY A 39 0.94 -9.80 -24.29
CA GLY A 39 -0.51 -9.76 -24.10
C GLY A 39 -0.91 -10.11 -22.67
N VAL A 40 -0.54 -9.25 -21.71
CA VAL A 40 -0.94 -9.33 -20.32
C VAL A 40 -2.42 -9.04 -20.28
N GLU A 41 -3.18 -10.00 -19.76
CA GLU A 41 -4.60 -9.83 -19.49
C GLU A 41 -4.84 -8.56 -18.65
N ASP A 42 -5.76 -7.69 -19.08
CA ASP A 42 -6.03 -6.39 -18.43
C ASP A 42 -6.30 -6.53 -16.93
N ALA A 43 -6.95 -7.62 -16.51
CA ALA A 43 -7.20 -7.92 -15.11
C ALA A 43 -5.91 -8.20 -14.31
N ALA A 44 -4.95 -8.93 -14.88
CA ALA A 44 -3.67 -9.22 -14.23
C ALA A 44 -2.82 -7.96 -14.12
N LEU A 45 -2.82 -7.13 -15.18
CA LEU A 45 -2.15 -5.84 -15.18
C LEU A 45 -2.72 -4.90 -14.09
N ARG A 46 -4.05 -4.77 -14.03
CA ARG A 46 -4.72 -3.97 -12.99
C ARG A 46 -4.42 -4.49 -11.59
N ALA A 47 -4.34 -5.80 -11.41
CA ALA A 47 -4.01 -6.39 -10.12
C ALA A 47 -2.58 -6.04 -9.68
N GLU A 48 -1.59 -6.07 -10.58
CA GLU A 48 -0.21 -5.69 -10.26
C GLU A 48 -0.09 -4.20 -9.92
N ILE A 49 -0.78 -3.34 -10.68
CA ILE A 49 -0.85 -1.90 -10.40
C ILE A 49 -1.44 -1.65 -8.99
N ALA A 50 -2.51 -2.37 -8.64
CA ALA A 50 -3.15 -2.26 -7.34
C ALA A 50 -2.26 -2.75 -6.18
N GLU A 51 -1.45 -3.81 -6.39
CA GLU A 51 -0.46 -4.26 -5.40
C GLU A 51 0.60 -3.19 -5.15
N ILE A 52 1.19 -2.63 -6.21
CA ILE A 52 2.20 -1.58 -6.10
C ILE A 52 1.61 -0.35 -5.40
N ALA A 53 0.40 0.07 -5.77
CA ALA A 53 -0.28 1.19 -5.14
C ALA A 53 -0.52 0.96 -3.64
N ALA A 54 -0.98 -0.23 -3.25
CA ALA A 54 -1.17 -0.56 -1.84
C ALA A 54 0.14 -0.48 -1.06
N GLY A 55 1.21 -1.06 -1.61
CA GLY A 55 2.54 -0.99 -1.00
C GLY A 55 3.09 0.42 -0.88
N MET A 56 2.90 1.27 -1.89
CA MET A 56 3.30 2.69 -1.84
C MET A 56 2.56 3.49 -0.78
N ILE A 57 1.25 3.22 -0.58
CA ILE A 57 0.46 3.87 0.48
C ILE A 57 1.00 3.45 1.85
N VAL A 58 1.24 2.15 2.06
CA VAL A 58 1.82 1.63 3.31
C VAL A 58 3.20 2.22 3.57
N PHE A 59 4.06 2.25 2.55
CA PHE A 59 5.39 2.85 2.63
C PHE A 59 5.32 4.32 3.03
N THR A 60 4.40 5.08 2.42
CA THR A 60 4.24 6.51 2.69
C THR A 60 3.75 6.75 4.12
N ALA A 61 2.72 6.03 4.56
CA ALA A 61 2.21 6.13 5.93
C ALA A 61 3.31 5.85 6.97
N ARG A 62 4.09 4.80 6.72
CA ARG A 62 5.21 4.40 7.57
C ARG A 62 6.38 5.38 7.58
N LYS A 63 6.69 5.96 6.42
CA LYS A 63 7.76 6.96 6.26
C LYS A 63 7.40 8.28 6.95
N GLU A 64 6.14 8.70 6.84
CA GLU A 64 5.63 9.91 7.49
C GLU A 64 5.44 9.71 9.00
N GLY A 65 5.06 8.51 9.45
CA GLY A 65 4.86 8.18 10.84
C GLY A 65 3.58 8.81 11.42
N GLU A 66 3.62 9.19 12.71
CA GLU A 66 2.49 9.81 13.43
C GLU A 66 1.79 10.98 12.71
N PRO A 67 2.48 11.92 12.05
CA PRO A 67 1.82 13.03 11.35
C PRO A 67 1.14 12.62 10.02
N SER A 68 1.25 11.35 9.58
CA SER A 68 0.64 10.92 8.33
C SER A 68 -0.89 11.00 8.41
N PRO A 69 -1.56 11.62 7.42
CA PRO A 69 -3.02 11.61 7.34
C PRO A 69 -3.57 10.27 6.83
N ILE A 70 -2.72 9.39 6.30
CA ILE A 70 -3.12 8.16 5.60
C ILE A 70 -3.95 7.22 6.48
N PRO A 71 -3.56 6.89 7.74
CA PRO A 71 -4.37 6.02 8.59
C PRO A 71 -5.81 6.54 8.78
N ALA A 72 -5.97 7.85 8.99
CA ALA A 72 -7.29 8.47 9.18
C ALA A 72 -8.15 8.42 7.90
N LEU A 73 -7.53 8.58 6.72
CA LEU A 73 -8.19 8.44 5.43
C LEU A 73 -8.65 7.00 5.17
N LEU A 74 -7.84 6.02 5.57
CA LEU A 74 -8.15 4.59 5.41
C LEU A 74 -9.24 4.10 6.36
N ALA A 75 -9.39 4.72 7.53
CA ALA A 75 -10.47 4.43 8.49
C ALA A 75 -11.85 4.88 7.98
N HIS A 76 -11.91 5.87 7.09
CA HIS A 76 -13.15 6.43 6.54
C HIS A 76 -13.22 6.27 5.02
N PRO A 77 -13.28 5.02 4.52
CA PRO A 77 -13.28 4.78 3.08
C PRO A 77 -14.55 5.36 2.46
N ALA A 78 -14.38 6.08 1.35
CA ALA A 78 -15.52 6.46 0.52
C ALA A 78 -16.17 5.17 -0.05
N PRO A 79 -17.51 5.04 0.00
CA PRO A 79 -18.18 3.89 -0.60
C PRO A 79 -17.87 3.85 -2.10
N SER A 80 -17.54 2.67 -2.62
CA SER A 80 -17.29 2.42 -4.04
C SER A 80 -17.67 0.99 -4.37
N ASP A 81 -18.72 0.80 -5.17
CA ASP A 81 -19.31 -0.50 -5.50
C ASP A 81 -18.67 -1.19 -6.74
N ASP A 82 -17.72 -0.54 -7.43
CA ASP A 82 -17.30 -0.91 -8.79
C ASP A 82 -15.87 -1.51 -8.93
N ALA A 83 -15.19 -1.88 -7.84
CA ALA A 83 -13.80 -2.38 -7.90
C ALA A 83 -13.67 -3.88 -7.59
N PRO A 84 -13.21 -4.72 -8.53
CA PRO A 84 -12.82 -6.10 -8.24
C PRO A 84 -11.57 -6.11 -7.34
N GLN A 85 -11.77 -6.45 -6.07
CA GLN A 85 -10.87 -6.25 -4.92
C GLN A 85 -10.46 -4.77 -4.71
N PRO A 86 -11.12 -4.06 -3.79
CA PRO A 86 -10.79 -2.66 -3.53
C PRO A 86 -9.35 -2.55 -2.99
N LEU A 87 -8.66 -1.50 -3.40
CA LEU A 87 -7.29 -1.17 -2.97
C LEU A 87 -7.13 -1.21 -1.44
N LEU A 88 -8.19 -0.83 -0.72
CA LEU A 88 -8.27 -0.89 0.74
C LEU A 88 -8.07 -2.31 1.30
N ASP A 89 -8.61 -3.34 0.65
CA ASP A 89 -8.47 -4.72 1.12
C ASP A 89 -7.03 -5.22 0.96
N ARG A 90 -6.32 -4.76 -0.08
CA ARG A 90 -4.89 -5.04 -0.26
C ARG A 90 -4.06 -4.35 0.81
N ILE A 91 -4.38 -3.09 1.12
CA ILE A 91 -3.73 -2.36 2.22
C ILE A 91 -3.97 -3.07 3.56
N ARG A 92 -5.19 -3.54 3.84
CA ARG A 92 -5.52 -4.34 5.02
C ARG A 92 -4.69 -5.63 5.11
N ALA A 93 -4.51 -6.31 3.99
CA ALA A 93 -3.69 -7.52 3.95
C ALA A 93 -2.20 -7.23 4.20
N LEU A 94 -1.69 -6.11 3.67
CA LEU A 94 -0.28 -5.75 3.73
C LEU A 94 0.15 -5.14 5.08
N ALA A 95 -0.73 -4.33 5.67
CA ALA A 95 -0.46 -3.56 6.89
C ALA A 95 -1.74 -3.41 7.72
N PRO A 96 -2.22 -4.50 8.37
CA PRO A 96 -3.42 -4.45 9.19
C PRO A 96 -3.27 -3.49 10.39
N ASP A 97 -2.05 -3.22 10.81
CA ASP A 97 -1.70 -2.25 11.85
C ASP A 97 -2.08 -0.81 11.49
N LEU A 98 -2.11 -0.44 10.20
CA LEU A 98 -2.46 0.92 9.77
C LEU A 98 -3.96 1.22 9.84
N LEU A 99 -4.79 0.21 10.09
CA LEU A 99 -6.26 0.31 10.09
C LEU A 99 -6.88 0.05 11.46
N ASN A 100 -6.07 -0.29 12.46
CA ASN A 100 -6.53 -0.46 13.83
C ASN A 100 -6.43 0.86 14.57
N ASP A 101 -7.58 1.40 14.99
CA ASP A 101 -7.73 2.56 15.90
C ASP A 101 -7.33 2.23 17.36
#